data_AF-A0A9D0BUZ5-F1
#
_entry.id   AF-A0A9D0BUZ5-F1
#
_cell.length_a   1.000
_cell.length_b   1.000
_cell.length_c   1.000
_cell.angle_alpha   90.00
_cell.angle_beta   90.00
_cell.angle_gamma   90.00
#
_symmetry.space_group_name_H-M   'P 1'
#
loop_
_entity.id
_entity.type
_entity.pdbx_description
1 polymer ?
#
loop_
_entity_poly.entity_id
_entity_poly.type
_entity_poly.pdbx_seq_one_letter_code
_entity_poly.pdbx_strand_id
1 'polypeptide(L)'
;MWQFQLMPIGRGEEILNLMVNPHKRVQLYRMWERMLKEKKYCLADFWNSGVLSNGCIAYGRSGGYVYIDWNGNIMPCVFVPYYVDNIYDLYKNGKTLSDALFSDLMKNGRQWQKKYGLENVEKPMNWLMPCSIRDHYEVFRKSILTDNAEPEDKAAGEALESDKYYETLVQYDRDLEKRTGKIWENEYLKTEQ
;
A
#
# COMPACT_ATOMS: atom_id res chain seq x y z
N MET A 1 -15.28 -13.37 2.55
CA MET A 1 -15.60 -12.18 3.37
C MET A 1 -14.49 -11.16 3.24
N TRP A 2 -14.79 -9.87 3.39
CA TRP A 2 -13.81 -8.80 3.41
C TRP A 2 -13.57 -8.31 4.84
N GLN A 3 -12.31 -8.13 5.20
CA GLN A 3 -11.90 -7.48 6.43
C GLN A 3 -11.20 -6.16 6.10
N PHE A 4 -11.57 -5.11 6.82
CA PHE A 4 -10.90 -3.82 6.77
C PHE A 4 -10.11 -3.61 8.08
N GLN A 5 -8.85 -3.25 7.93
CA GLN A 5 -8.03 -2.73 9.01
C GLN A 5 -8.00 -1.21 8.89
N LEU A 6 -8.02 -0.51 10.03
CA LEU A 6 -7.92 0.93 10.01
C LEU A 6 -6.54 1.36 9.48
N MET A 7 -6.56 2.24 8.49
CA MET A 7 -5.43 3.02 8.03
C MET A 7 -5.79 4.51 8.21
N PRO A 8 -4.95 5.32 8.87
CA PRO A 8 -5.30 6.69 9.25
C PRO A 8 -5.18 7.69 8.09
N ILE A 9 -5.85 7.41 6.98
CA ILE A 9 -5.99 8.35 5.87
C ILE A 9 -6.96 9.47 6.25
N GLY A 10 -6.59 10.72 6.01
CA GLY A 10 -7.47 11.87 6.15
C GLY A 10 -7.96 12.14 7.59
N ARG A 11 -7.34 11.54 8.61
CA ARG A 11 -7.68 11.80 10.04
C ARG A 11 -6.43 12.04 10.91
N GLY A 12 -5.28 12.21 10.27
CA GLY A 12 -4.03 12.61 10.90
C GLY A 12 -3.56 11.69 12.03
N GLU A 13 -2.77 12.28 12.92
CA GLU A 13 -2.11 11.58 14.02
C GLU A 13 -3.05 11.08 15.12
N GLU A 14 -4.23 11.70 15.26
CA GLU A 14 -5.15 11.50 16.39
C GLU A 14 -5.67 10.06 16.50
N ILE A 15 -5.68 9.34 15.38
CA ILE A 15 -6.20 7.97 15.30
C ILE A 15 -5.12 6.91 15.03
N LEU A 16 -3.83 7.28 15.08
CA LEU A 16 -2.72 6.34 14.86
C LEU A 16 -2.76 5.16 15.86
N ASN A 17 -3.17 5.42 17.10
CA ASN A 17 -3.33 4.41 18.14
C ASN A 17 -4.44 3.38 17.86
N LEU A 18 -5.36 3.67 16.94
CA LEU A 18 -6.42 2.75 16.52
C LEU A 18 -5.98 1.81 15.39
N MET A 19 -4.80 2.05 14.78
CA MET A 19 -4.24 1.11 13.81
C MET A 19 -4.01 -0.26 14.45
N VAL A 20 -4.22 -1.31 13.66
CA VAL A 20 -3.84 -2.65 14.07
C VAL A 20 -2.33 -2.70 14.19
N ASN A 21 -1.82 -2.77 15.43
CA ASN A 21 -0.38 -2.83 15.66
C ASN A 21 0.26 -4.06 14.99
N PRO A 22 1.58 -4.04 14.72
CA PRO A 22 2.25 -5.11 13.98
C PRO A 22 2.08 -6.51 14.57
N HIS A 23 2.05 -6.63 15.90
CA HIS A 23 1.83 -7.91 16.58
C HIS A 23 0.42 -8.47 16.29
N LYS A 24 -0.61 -7.63 16.45
CA LYS A 24 -1.99 -8.01 16.12
C LYS A 24 -2.16 -8.28 14.62
N ARG A 25 -1.45 -7.57 13.75
CA ARG A 25 -1.47 -7.84 12.29
C ARG A 25 -0.98 -9.25 11.97
N VAL A 26 0.09 -9.70 12.62
CA VAL A 26 0.57 -11.09 12.47
C VAL A 26 -0.43 -12.10 13.02
N GLN A 27 -1.10 -11.81 14.15
CA GLN A 27 -2.16 -12.67 14.67
C GLN A 27 -3.34 -12.79 13.69
N LEU A 28 -3.74 -11.68 13.06
CA LEU A 28 -4.76 -11.68 12.01
C LEU A 28 -4.32 -12.49 10.79
N TYR A 29 -3.06 -12.37 10.37
CA TYR A 29 -2.51 -13.19 9.30
C TYR A 29 -2.56 -14.69 9.64
N ARG A 30 -2.18 -15.10 10.85
CA ARG A 30 -2.28 -16.52 11.28
C ARG A 30 -3.72 -17.01 11.34
N MET A 31 -4.64 -16.16 11.78
CA MET A 31 -6.07 -16.48 11.74
C MET A 31 -6.53 -16.65 10.29
N TRP A 32 -6.15 -15.73 9.40
CA TRP A 32 -6.45 -15.80 7.97
C TRP A 32 -5.94 -17.09 7.34
N GLU A 33 -4.67 -17.45 7.61
CA GLU A 33 -4.05 -18.69 7.16
C GLU A 33 -4.83 -19.92 7.63
N ARG A 34 -5.19 -19.96 8.92
CA ARG A 34 -5.98 -21.03 9.51
C ARG A 34 -7.36 -21.16 8.84
N MET A 35 -8.05 -20.05 8.63
CA MET A 35 -9.36 -20.04 7.95
C MET A 35 -9.27 -20.57 6.52
N LEU A 36 -8.21 -20.20 5.80
CA LEU A 36 -7.97 -20.68 4.45
C LEU A 36 -7.62 -22.18 4.43
N LYS A 37 -6.66 -22.62 5.23
CA LYS A 37 -6.14 -23.99 5.24
C LYS A 37 -7.14 -25.00 5.81
N GLU A 38 -7.70 -24.72 6.99
CA GLU A 38 -8.56 -25.65 7.73
C GLU A 38 -10.03 -25.55 7.31
N LYS A 39 -10.54 -24.33 7.11
CA LYS A 39 -11.97 -24.10 6.87
C LYS A 39 -12.32 -23.90 5.40
N LYS A 40 -11.31 -23.86 4.51
CA LYS A 40 -11.46 -23.55 3.09
C LYS A 40 -12.22 -22.25 2.84
N TYR A 41 -12.10 -21.33 3.78
CA TYR A 41 -12.80 -20.05 3.75
C TYR A 41 -11.82 -18.93 3.44
N CYS A 42 -11.98 -18.31 2.26
CA CYS A 42 -11.18 -17.17 1.87
C CYS A 42 -11.72 -15.89 2.53
N LEU A 43 -10.97 -15.40 3.52
CA LEU A 43 -11.06 -14.03 4.02
C LEU A 43 -10.08 -13.19 3.19
N ALA A 44 -10.44 -11.98 2.79
CA ALA A 44 -9.51 -11.08 2.09
C ALA A 44 -9.39 -9.76 2.84
N ASP A 45 -8.19 -9.21 2.92
CA ASP A 45 -7.93 -7.82 3.32
C ASP A 45 -6.83 -7.22 2.41
N PHE A 46 -6.55 -5.92 2.57
CA PHE A 46 -5.58 -5.20 1.73
C PHE A 46 -4.10 -5.47 2.08
N TRP A 47 -3.79 -6.14 3.19
CA TRP A 47 -2.47 -6.05 3.84
C TRP A 47 -1.86 -7.40 4.24
N ASN A 48 -2.68 -8.35 4.68
CA ASN A 48 -2.29 -9.74 4.96
C ASN A 48 -2.48 -10.62 3.72
N SER A 49 -3.41 -10.28 2.82
CA SER A 49 -3.69 -11.08 1.63
C SER A 49 -2.83 -10.72 0.40
N GLY A 50 -1.74 -9.96 0.57
CA GLY A 50 -0.87 -9.52 -0.52
C GLY A 50 -0.29 -10.67 -1.35
N VAL A 51 -0.08 -11.84 -0.74
CA VAL A 51 0.37 -13.05 -1.43
C VAL A 51 -0.62 -13.58 -2.47
N LEU A 52 -1.92 -13.30 -2.33
CA LEU A 52 -2.94 -13.71 -3.29
C LEU A 52 -2.91 -12.88 -4.57
N SER A 53 -2.32 -11.68 -4.52
CA SER A 53 -2.32 -10.71 -5.62
C SER A 53 -0.93 -10.38 -6.15
N ASN A 54 0.11 -11.11 -5.73
CA ASN A 54 1.52 -10.80 -6.02
C ASN A 54 1.92 -9.39 -5.56
N GLY A 55 1.55 -9.06 -4.31
CA GLY A 55 1.79 -7.75 -3.69
C GLY A 55 0.69 -6.72 -3.98
N CYS A 56 1.00 -5.44 -3.73
CA CYS A 56 0.05 -4.33 -3.91
C CYS A 56 -0.45 -4.24 -5.35
N ILE A 57 -1.73 -3.89 -5.54
CA ILE A 57 -2.41 -3.75 -6.84
C ILE A 57 -2.67 -2.28 -7.24
N ALA A 58 -2.05 -1.32 -6.54
CA ALA A 58 -2.15 0.12 -6.81
C ALA A 58 -1.31 0.56 -8.03
N TYR A 59 -1.34 1.86 -8.31
CA TYR A 59 -0.49 2.56 -9.31
C TYR A 59 -0.78 2.18 -10.77
N GLY A 60 -1.94 1.59 -11.05
CA GLY A 60 -2.32 1.19 -12.40
C GLY A 60 -1.36 0.17 -13.03
N ARG A 61 -0.73 -0.70 -12.25
CA ARG A 61 0.06 -1.81 -12.81
C ARG A 61 -0.83 -2.80 -13.57
N SER A 62 -0.21 -3.69 -14.35
CA SER A 62 -0.95 -4.79 -14.99
C SER A 62 -1.68 -5.64 -13.94
N GLY A 63 -2.98 -5.84 -14.12
CA GLY A 63 -3.87 -6.49 -13.14
C GLY A 63 -4.19 -5.65 -11.90
N GLY A 64 -3.82 -4.36 -11.89
CA GLY A 64 -4.06 -3.42 -10.81
C GLY A 64 -5.17 -2.41 -11.13
N TYR A 65 -5.21 -1.34 -10.33
CA TYR A 65 -6.18 -0.25 -10.49
C TYR A 65 -5.59 1.11 -10.12
N VAL A 66 -6.38 2.15 -10.42
CA VAL A 66 -6.25 3.51 -9.86
C VAL A 66 -7.60 3.92 -9.29
N TYR A 67 -7.59 4.88 -8.39
CA TYR A 67 -8.78 5.43 -7.75
C TYR A 67 -9.03 6.85 -8.27
N ILE A 68 -10.28 7.16 -8.64
CA ILE A 68 -10.70 8.52 -8.99
C ILE A 68 -11.80 8.89 -8.02
N ASP A 69 -11.61 9.98 -7.27
CA ASP A 69 -12.59 10.47 -6.31
C ASP A 69 -13.70 11.30 -7.00
N TRP A 70 -14.64 11.82 -6.20
CA TRP A 70 -15.73 12.67 -6.71
C TRP A 70 -15.27 14.05 -7.18
N ASN A 71 -14.07 14.50 -6.78
CA ASN A 71 -13.47 15.73 -7.28
C ASN A 71 -12.73 15.53 -8.61
N GLY A 72 -12.57 14.27 -9.04
CA GLY A 72 -11.83 13.90 -10.24
C GLY A 72 -10.34 13.66 -10.00
N ASN A 73 -9.88 13.64 -8.76
CA ASN A 73 -8.47 13.44 -8.40
C ASN A 73 -8.06 11.99 -8.66
N ILE A 74 -6.99 11.79 -9.42
CA ILE A 74 -6.51 10.45 -9.78
C ILE A 74 -5.42 10.02 -8.81
N MET A 75 -5.78 9.10 -7.92
CA MET A 75 -4.91 8.55 -6.89
C MET A 75 -4.47 7.12 -7.22
N PRO A 76 -3.28 6.69 -6.77
CA PRO A 76 -2.83 5.32 -7.00
C PRO A 76 -3.71 4.23 -6.39
N CYS A 77 -4.37 4.57 -5.28
CA CYS A 77 -5.15 3.67 -4.44
C CYS A 77 -6.01 4.51 -3.50
N VAL A 78 -7.17 4.00 -3.06
CA VAL A 78 -8.00 4.67 -2.03
C VAL A 78 -7.26 4.89 -0.71
N PHE A 79 -6.16 4.16 -0.46
CA PHE A 79 -5.34 4.34 0.74
C PHE A 79 -4.16 5.30 0.55
N VAL A 80 -3.95 5.83 -0.65
CA VAL A 80 -2.86 6.78 -0.97
C VAL A 80 -3.51 8.14 -1.29
N PRO A 81 -3.64 9.04 -0.30
CA PRO A 81 -4.46 10.25 -0.41
C PRO A 81 -3.72 11.41 -1.09
N TYR A 82 -2.99 11.10 -2.17
CA TYR A 82 -2.17 12.05 -2.90
C TYR A 82 -2.32 11.82 -4.40
N TYR A 83 -2.50 12.91 -5.14
CA TYR A 83 -2.72 12.90 -6.58
C TYR A 83 -1.81 13.91 -7.28
N VAL A 84 -1.59 13.72 -8.58
CA VAL A 84 -0.86 14.68 -9.44
C VAL A 84 -1.79 15.23 -10.51
N ASP A 85 -2.66 14.38 -11.05
CA ASP A 85 -3.54 14.73 -12.15
C ASP A 85 -5.01 14.67 -11.72
N ASN A 86 -5.79 15.62 -12.21
CA ASN A 86 -7.25 15.62 -12.12
C ASN A 86 -7.85 15.26 -13.48
N ILE A 87 -8.80 14.34 -13.51
CA ILE A 87 -9.39 13.81 -14.74
C ILE A 87 -10.07 14.89 -15.57
N TYR A 88 -10.73 15.87 -14.93
CA TYR A 88 -11.40 16.96 -15.64
C TYR A 88 -10.38 17.86 -16.35
N ASP A 89 -9.27 18.18 -15.68
CA ASP A 89 -8.21 19.01 -16.24
C ASP A 89 -7.46 18.31 -17.38
N LEU A 90 -7.25 17.00 -17.28
CA LEU A 90 -6.65 16.23 -18.37
C LEU A 90 -7.48 16.36 -19.64
N TYR A 91 -8.77 16.02 -19.56
CA TYR A 91 -9.65 16.05 -20.72
C TYR A 91 -9.84 17.47 -21.26
N LYS A 92 -9.92 18.48 -20.40
CA LYS A 92 -9.98 19.90 -20.81
C LYS A 92 -8.75 20.33 -21.61
N ASN A 93 -7.59 19.75 -21.30
CA ASN A 93 -6.32 20.04 -21.98
C ASN A 93 -6.00 19.05 -23.12
N GLY A 94 -6.98 18.26 -23.58
CA GLY A 94 -6.78 17.29 -24.67
C GLY A 94 -5.93 16.08 -24.30
N LYS A 95 -5.67 15.87 -23.00
CA LYS A 95 -5.01 14.68 -22.45
C LYS A 95 -6.04 13.62 -22.10
N THR A 96 -5.55 12.45 -21.69
CA THR A 96 -6.33 11.26 -21.38
C THR A 96 -5.94 10.67 -20.03
N LEU A 97 -6.73 9.71 -19.53
CA LEU A 97 -6.35 8.95 -18.33
C LEU A 97 -4.98 8.26 -18.48
N SER A 98 -4.60 7.85 -19.69
CA SER A 98 -3.29 7.25 -19.95
C SER A 98 -2.15 8.19 -19.57
N ASP A 99 -2.28 9.49 -19.84
CA ASP A 99 -1.27 10.49 -19.48
C ASP A 99 -1.03 10.52 -17.97
N ALA A 100 -2.11 10.45 -17.17
CA ALA A 100 -2.00 10.36 -15.71
C ALA A 100 -1.39 9.04 -15.23
N LEU A 101 -1.66 7.92 -15.91
CA LEU A 101 -1.00 6.64 -15.60
C LEU A 101 0.52 6.72 -15.85
N PHE A 102 0.98 7.62 -16.71
CA PHE A 102 2.39 7.91 -16.95
C PHE A 102 2.92 9.12 -16.16
N SER A 103 2.19 9.63 -15.17
CA SER A 103 2.76 10.56 -14.18
C SER A 103 3.90 9.91 -13.39
N ASP A 104 4.80 10.73 -12.85
CA ASP A 104 5.95 10.23 -12.10
C ASP A 104 5.53 9.54 -10.79
N LEU A 105 4.48 10.02 -10.12
CA LEU A 105 3.88 9.32 -8.97
C LEU A 105 3.50 7.87 -9.30
N MET A 106 2.83 7.67 -10.44
CA MET A 106 2.39 6.35 -10.89
C MET A 106 3.56 5.48 -11.36
N LYS A 107 4.51 6.06 -12.12
CA LYS A 107 5.72 5.37 -12.59
C LYS A 107 6.60 4.93 -11.42
N ASN A 108 6.84 5.80 -10.44
CA ASN A 108 7.69 5.51 -9.29
C ASN A 108 7.09 4.38 -8.44
N GLY A 109 5.78 4.41 -8.20
CA GLY A 109 5.07 3.33 -7.50
C GLY A 109 5.17 1.99 -8.24
N ARG A 110 4.99 1.97 -9.56
CA ARG A 110 5.17 0.75 -10.37
C ARG A 110 6.61 0.26 -10.38
N GLN A 111 7.59 1.17 -10.43
CA GLN A 111 9.01 0.79 -10.33
C GLN A 111 9.34 0.17 -8.98
N TRP A 112 8.79 0.72 -7.89
CA TRP A 112 8.90 0.12 -6.57
C TRP A 112 8.27 -1.28 -6.53
N GLN A 113 7.03 -1.45 -7.02
CA GLN A 113 6.37 -2.77 -7.10
C GLN A 113 7.19 -3.78 -7.92
N LYS A 114 7.79 -3.33 -9.03
CA LYS A 114 8.67 -4.15 -9.87
C LYS A 114 9.85 -4.69 -9.06
N LYS A 115 10.60 -3.80 -8.43
CA LYS A 115 11.77 -4.17 -7.59
C LYS A 115 11.37 -5.02 -6.38
N TYR A 116 10.20 -4.76 -5.80
CA TYR A 116 9.74 -5.44 -4.58
C TYR A 116 9.30 -6.89 -4.84
N GLY A 117 8.91 -7.25 -6.07
CA GLY A 117 8.64 -8.65 -6.35
C GLY A 117 8.09 -8.98 -7.72
N LEU A 118 7.60 -8.00 -8.49
CA LEU A 118 7.03 -8.31 -9.82
C LEU A 118 8.10 -8.60 -10.88
N GLU A 119 9.36 -8.20 -10.68
CA GLU A 119 10.48 -8.57 -11.55
C GLU A 119 10.91 -10.03 -11.39
N ASN A 120 10.71 -10.60 -10.20
CA ASN A 120 11.02 -11.99 -9.90
C ASN A 120 9.96 -12.55 -8.95
N VAL A 121 8.86 -13.05 -9.51
CA VAL A 121 7.72 -13.57 -8.74
C VAL A 121 8.02 -14.88 -8.01
N GLU A 122 9.08 -15.60 -8.39
CA GLU A 122 9.54 -16.83 -7.73
C GLU A 122 10.35 -16.52 -6.46
N LYS A 123 11.00 -15.35 -6.42
CA LYS A 123 11.76 -14.87 -5.25
C LYS A 123 11.47 -13.40 -4.98
N PRO A 124 10.22 -13.04 -4.65
CA PRO A 124 9.88 -11.68 -4.33
C PRO A 124 10.35 -11.33 -2.91
N MET A 125 10.35 -10.04 -2.60
CA MET A 125 10.49 -9.57 -1.22
C MET A 125 9.24 -9.96 -0.41
N ASN A 126 9.12 -9.43 0.80
CA ASN A 126 8.09 -9.86 1.74
C ASN A 126 6.68 -9.37 1.39
N TRP A 127 5.87 -10.20 0.70
CA TRP A 127 4.48 -9.86 0.36
C TRP A 127 3.49 -9.91 1.54
N LEU A 128 3.93 -10.20 2.77
CA LEU A 128 3.16 -9.90 3.99
C LEU A 128 3.23 -8.40 4.37
N MET A 129 4.12 -7.66 3.70
CA MET A 129 4.25 -6.21 3.74
C MET A 129 4.05 -5.62 2.33
N PRO A 130 2.86 -5.78 1.72
CA PRO A 130 2.68 -5.46 0.32
C PRO A 130 2.53 -3.95 0.05
N CYS A 131 2.16 -3.14 1.04
CA CYS A 131 1.67 -1.79 0.83
C CYS A 131 2.77 -0.73 0.96
N SER A 132 2.99 0.06 -0.09
CA SER A 132 3.97 1.17 -0.07
C SER A 132 3.68 2.21 1.00
N ILE A 133 2.42 2.64 1.16
CA ILE A 133 2.09 3.72 2.10
C ILE A 133 1.94 3.25 3.56
N ARG A 134 1.66 1.96 3.80
CA ARG A 134 1.47 1.45 5.17
C ARG A 134 2.64 0.64 5.71
N ASP A 135 3.35 -0.05 4.82
CA ASP A 135 4.35 -1.06 5.20
C ASP A 135 5.77 -0.65 4.77
N HIS A 136 5.89 0.42 3.99
CA HIS A 136 7.14 0.98 3.48
C HIS A 136 7.04 2.51 3.38
N TYR A 137 6.50 3.15 4.42
CA TYR A 137 6.16 4.58 4.41
C TYR A 137 7.39 5.46 4.14
N GLU A 138 8.56 5.09 4.67
CA GLU A 138 9.82 5.80 4.36
C GLU A 138 10.12 5.79 2.85
N VAL A 139 9.99 4.64 2.20
CA VAL A 139 10.20 4.49 0.75
C VAL A 139 9.13 5.23 -0.03
N PHE A 140 7.87 5.18 0.42
CA PHE A 140 6.79 5.94 -0.19
C PHE A 140 7.11 7.43 -0.19
N ARG A 141 7.49 7.99 0.95
CA ARG A 141 7.80 9.42 1.11
C ARG A 141 9.04 9.87 0.34
N LYS A 142 10.08 9.04 0.27
CA LYS A 142 11.37 9.41 -0.34
C LYS A 142 11.49 9.08 -1.82
N SER A 143 10.72 8.13 -2.33
CA SER A 143 10.97 7.56 -3.66
C SER A 143 9.73 7.40 -4.52
N ILE A 144 8.51 7.42 -3.94
CA ILE A 144 7.27 7.25 -4.71
C ILE A 144 6.52 8.57 -4.83
N LEU A 145 6.29 9.25 -3.71
CA LEU A 145 5.64 10.54 -3.67
C LEU A 145 6.51 11.57 -4.39
N THR A 146 5.89 12.39 -5.24
CA THR A 146 6.55 13.42 -6.02
C THR A 146 6.29 14.80 -5.42
N ASP A 147 7.21 15.74 -5.61
CA ASP A 147 7.12 17.10 -5.03
C ASP A 147 5.89 17.89 -5.52
N ASN A 148 5.36 17.52 -6.68
CA ASN A 148 4.16 18.11 -7.27
C ASN A 148 2.86 17.36 -6.91
N ALA A 149 2.92 16.35 -6.04
CA ALA A 149 1.73 15.66 -5.58
C ALA A 149 0.97 16.51 -4.56
N GLU A 150 -0.34 16.64 -4.74
CA GLU A 150 -1.23 17.36 -3.86
C GLU A 150 -1.97 16.39 -2.92
N PRO A 151 -2.21 16.76 -1.66
CA PRO A 151 -3.06 15.99 -0.76
C PRO A 151 -4.54 16.07 -1.20
N GLU A 152 -5.27 14.96 -1.09
CA GLU A 152 -6.70 14.92 -1.45
C GLU A 152 -7.57 15.86 -0.61
N ASP A 153 -7.18 16.08 0.65
CA ASP A 153 -7.86 16.93 1.61
C ASP A 153 -6.89 17.55 2.63
N LYS A 154 -7.45 18.38 3.53
CA LYS A 154 -6.68 19.05 4.59
C LYS A 154 -5.94 18.08 5.50
N ALA A 155 -6.56 16.96 5.85
CA ALA A 155 -6.00 16.04 6.82
C ALA A 155 -4.90 15.14 6.21
N ALA A 156 -4.99 14.84 4.90
CA ALA A 156 -3.89 14.27 4.15
C ALA A 156 -2.69 15.23 4.09
N GLY A 157 -2.95 16.54 3.92
CA GLY A 157 -1.92 17.58 4.00
C GLY A 157 -1.25 17.65 5.38
N GLU A 158 -2.04 17.68 6.46
CA GLU A 158 -1.52 17.67 7.84
C GLU A 158 -0.69 16.42 8.15
N ALA A 159 -1.14 15.24 7.69
CA ALA A 159 -0.38 14.00 7.84
C ALA A 159 0.93 14.01 7.02
N LEU A 160 0.97 14.72 5.90
CA LEU A 160 2.18 14.89 5.10
C LEU A 160 3.21 15.74 5.84
N GLU A 161 2.78 16.79 6.53
CA GLU A 161 3.66 17.73 7.23
C GLU A 161 4.10 17.26 8.62
N SER A 162 3.39 16.32 9.25
CA SER A 162 3.70 15.97 10.64
C SER A 162 4.79 14.90 10.78
N ASP A 163 5.88 15.28 11.46
CA ASP A 163 7.01 14.40 11.77
C ASP A 163 6.60 13.17 12.59
N LYS A 164 5.66 13.33 13.53
CA LYS A 164 5.23 12.22 14.39
C LYS A 164 4.41 11.19 13.61
N TYR A 165 3.57 11.59 12.64
CA TYR A 165 2.96 10.64 11.69
C TYR A 165 4.02 9.86 10.91
N TYR A 166 5.05 10.57 10.41
CA TYR A 166 6.16 9.95 9.69
C TYR A 166 6.91 8.93 10.56
N GLU A 167 7.39 9.34 11.73
CA GLU A 167 8.13 8.49 12.64
C GLU A 167 7.31 7.27 13.08
N THR A 168 6.01 7.46 13.34
CA THR A 168 5.11 6.37 13.75
C THR A 168 4.97 5.31 12.67
N LEU A 169 4.75 5.69 11.42
CA LEU A 169 4.62 4.73 10.33
C LEU A 169 5.96 4.06 9.99
N VAL A 170 7.08 4.80 10.02
CA VAL A 170 8.40 4.20 9.82
C VAL A 170 8.74 3.21 10.95
N GLN A 171 8.36 3.51 12.18
CA GLN A 171 8.53 2.56 13.29
C GLN A 171 7.61 1.34 13.13
N TYR A 172 6.39 1.54 12.65
CA TYR A 172 5.46 0.46 12.32
C TYR A 172 6.06 -0.48 11.27
N ASP A 173 6.66 0.05 10.19
CA ASP A 173 7.32 -0.72 9.14
C ASP A 173 8.41 -1.63 9.73
N ARG A 174 9.32 -1.06 10.51
CA ARG A 174 10.45 -1.77 11.14
C ARG A 174 9.98 -2.88 12.06
N ASP A 175 8.94 -2.62 12.87
CA ASP A 175 8.42 -3.61 13.81
C ASP A 175 7.63 -4.72 13.11
N LEU A 176 6.99 -4.42 11.99
CA LEU A 176 6.33 -5.41 11.17
C LEU A 176 7.34 -6.27 10.39
N GLU A 177 8.40 -5.67 9.86
CA GLU A 177 9.47 -6.37 9.13
C GLU A 177 10.16 -7.39 10.02
N LYS A 178 10.54 -7.01 11.25
CA LYS A 178 11.15 -7.93 12.23
C LYS A 178 10.29 -9.17 12.49
N ARG A 179 8.97 -9.04 12.41
CA ARG A 179 8.01 -10.12 12.71
C ARG A 179 7.71 -10.95 11.48
N THR A 180 7.42 -10.30 10.35
CA THR A 180 6.99 -10.97 9.12
C THR A 180 8.17 -11.47 8.30
N GLY A 181 9.36 -10.86 8.39
CA GLY A 181 10.55 -11.30 7.67
C GLY A 181 10.93 -12.74 8.02
N LYS A 182 10.91 -13.11 9.30
CA LYS A 182 11.13 -14.50 9.74
C LYS A 182 10.06 -15.46 9.20
N ILE A 183 8.81 -15.02 9.11
CA ILE A 183 7.72 -15.84 8.56
C ILE A 183 7.96 -16.04 7.07
N TRP A 184 8.27 -14.96 6.36
CA TRP A 184 8.53 -14.95 4.92
C TRP A 184 9.69 -15.89 4.55
N GLU A 185 10.84 -15.73 5.22
CA GLU A 185 12.01 -16.56 5.00
C GLU A 185 11.72 -18.04 5.25
N ASN A 186 11.02 -18.37 6.34
CA ASN A 186 10.84 -19.76 6.75
C ASN A 186 9.71 -20.48 6.02
N GLU A 187 8.68 -19.77 5.56
CA GLU A 187 7.44 -20.39 5.05
C GLU A 187 7.17 -20.12 3.58
N TYR A 188 7.78 -19.08 3.00
CA TYR A 188 7.57 -18.71 1.60
C TYR A 188 8.83 -18.88 0.74
N LEU A 189 10.02 -18.63 1.30
CA LEU A 189 11.28 -18.74 0.54
C LEU A 189 12.01 -20.07 0.72
N LYS A 190 11.71 -20.83 1.78
CA LYS A 190 12.22 -22.20 1.91
C LYS A 190 11.43 -23.10 0.98
N THR A 191 12.09 -23.58 -0.06
CA THR A 191 11.67 -24.78 -0.78
C THR A 191 11.68 -25.94 0.23
N GLU A 192 10.57 -26.67 0.36
CA GLU A 192 10.60 -27.97 1.04
C GLU A 192 11.77 -28.78 0.44
N GLN A 193 12.71 -29.20 1.29
CA GLN A 193 13.75 -30.18 0.93
C GLN A 193 13.13 -31.57 0.88
#